data_AF-A0A2G9QKG4-F1
#
_entry.id   AF-A0A2G9QKG4-F1
#
_cell.length_a   1.000
_cell.length_b   1.000
_cell.length_c   1.000
_cell.angle_alpha   90.00
_cell.angle_beta   90.00
_cell.angle_gamma   90.00
#
_symmetry.space_group_name_H-M   'P 1'
#
loop_
_entity.id
_entity.type
_entity.pdbx_description
1 polymer ?
#
loop_
_entity_poly.entity_id
_entity_poly.type
_entity_poly.pdbx_seq_one_letter_code
_entity_poly.pdbx_strand_id
1 'polypeptide(L)'
;MTIFLHISCFSVFSLKASATGKGGVPVLLRKVTAELTYSSLCVPDDIKGRGMDQIPNYLYRDDGLKIWAAIESYVSDIINYYYTSDEMVKEDPELQAWVAEVFKEGFLENKSSEVPYSLETRASLIKYLTMAIFRCSAQHAAVNSGQFDFYSWMPNGPTTMKSPPPSTKGVTTMKTILETLPDVNATTSGVTVVWVLSNEPMDRVSCLEGVRSNT
;
A
#
# COMPACT_ATOMS: atom_id res chain seq x y z
N MET A 1 5.78 -9.25 -5.57
CA MET A 1 6.39 -10.56 -5.21
C MET A 1 7.47 -10.46 -4.13
N THR A 2 8.08 -9.30 -3.88
CA THR A 2 9.19 -9.11 -2.93
C THR A 2 8.78 -9.05 -1.44
N ILE A 3 7.55 -8.59 -1.14
CA ILE A 3 7.06 -8.44 0.25
C ILE A 3 6.85 -9.80 0.94
N PHE A 4 6.34 -10.82 0.24
CA PHE A 4 6.08 -12.14 0.83
C PHE A 4 7.35 -12.90 1.25
N LEU A 5 8.46 -12.71 0.53
CA LEU A 5 9.75 -13.32 0.90
C LEU A 5 10.29 -12.81 2.25
N HIS A 6 9.90 -11.60 2.65
CA HIS A 6 10.37 -10.97 3.89
C HIS A 6 9.52 -11.31 5.12
N ILE A 7 8.45 -12.09 5.02
CA ILE A 7 7.59 -12.45 6.18
C ILE A 7 7.76 -13.94 6.57
N SER A 8 8.59 -14.69 5.83
CA SER A 8 8.89 -16.09 6.15
C SER A 8 9.60 -16.24 7.51
N CYS A 9 9.46 -17.41 8.15
CA CYS A 9 9.98 -17.71 9.51
C CYS A 9 11.50 -17.49 9.68
N PHE A 10 12.24 -17.31 8.59
CA PHE A 10 13.69 -17.09 8.54
C PHE A 10 14.08 -15.71 7.98
N SER A 11 13.11 -14.83 7.76
CA SER A 11 13.32 -13.48 7.22
C SER A 11 13.81 -12.48 8.28
N VAL A 12 14.23 -11.28 7.83
CA VAL A 12 14.60 -10.17 8.73
C VAL A 12 13.46 -9.82 9.70
N PHE A 13 12.19 -10.01 9.31
CA PHE A 13 11.07 -9.80 10.21
C PHE A 13 11.01 -10.85 11.33
N SER A 14 11.42 -12.11 11.09
CA SER A 14 11.45 -13.15 12.14
C SER A 14 12.67 -13.07 13.08
N LEU A 15 13.73 -12.38 12.68
CA LEU A 15 15.01 -12.29 13.40
C LEU A 15 15.03 -11.20 14.49
N LYS A 16 14.11 -11.19 15.46
CA LYS A 16 14.07 -10.22 16.60
C LYS A 16 14.15 -8.71 16.23
N ALA A 17 14.23 -8.37 14.95
CA ALA A 17 14.45 -7.01 14.46
C ALA A 17 13.15 -6.23 14.36
N SER A 18 11.98 -6.89 14.46
CA SER A 18 10.67 -6.26 14.52
C SER A 18 9.84 -6.83 15.68
N ALA A 19 9.12 -5.97 16.39
CA ALA A 19 8.25 -6.38 17.50
C ALA A 19 7.13 -7.35 17.06
N THR A 20 6.66 -7.24 15.81
CA THR A 20 5.60 -8.11 15.25
C THR A 20 6.15 -9.42 14.66
N GLY A 21 7.47 -9.60 14.62
CA GLY A 21 8.18 -10.69 13.95
C GLY A 21 7.87 -12.10 14.42
N LYS A 22 7.45 -12.27 15.68
CA LYS A 22 7.18 -13.57 16.31
C LYS A 22 5.71 -14.00 16.16
N GLY A 23 5.19 -13.97 14.93
CA GLY A 23 3.81 -14.35 14.62
C GLY A 23 2.78 -13.23 14.79
N GLY A 24 3.20 -12.01 15.14
CA GLY A 24 2.32 -10.83 15.16
C GLY A 24 1.91 -10.38 13.76
N VAL A 25 2.79 -10.50 12.76
CA VAL A 25 2.48 -10.13 11.37
C VAL A 25 1.27 -10.90 10.81
N PRO A 26 1.19 -12.24 10.88
CA PRO A 26 -0.01 -12.98 10.45
C PRO A 26 -1.30 -12.53 11.17
N VAL A 27 -1.24 -12.23 12.47
CA VAL A 27 -2.40 -11.75 13.23
C VAL A 27 -2.85 -10.37 12.73
N LEU A 28 -1.91 -9.47 12.47
CA LEU A 28 -2.20 -8.15 11.93
C LEU A 28 -2.80 -8.25 10.52
N LEU A 29 -2.19 -9.05 9.64
CA LEU A 29 -2.70 -9.27 8.28
C LEU A 29 -4.12 -9.83 8.31
N ARG A 30 -4.40 -10.84 9.14
CA ARG A 30 -5.76 -11.39 9.30
C ARG A 30 -6.79 -10.32 9.68
N LYS A 31 -6.44 -9.43 10.62
CA LYS A 31 -7.34 -8.34 11.05
C LYS A 31 -7.56 -7.33 9.94
N VAL A 32 -6.49 -6.85 9.32
CA VAL A 32 -6.57 -5.86 8.25
C VAL A 32 -7.32 -6.40 7.03
N THR A 33 -7.11 -7.66 6.65
CA THR A 33 -7.87 -8.29 5.55
C THR A 33 -9.37 -8.37 5.85
N ALA A 34 -9.76 -8.59 7.11
CA ALA A 34 -11.17 -8.64 7.48
C ALA A 34 -11.87 -7.27 7.41
N GLU A 35 -11.12 -6.18 7.58
CA GLU A 35 -11.62 -4.80 7.60
C GLU A 35 -11.39 -4.05 6.27
N LEU A 36 -10.66 -4.65 5.32
CA LEU A 36 -10.32 -4.02 4.06
C LEU A 36 -11.56 -3.80 3.18
N THR A 37 -11.77 -2.57 2.74
CA THR A 37 -12.90 -2.20 1.85
C THR A 37 -12.44 -1.71 0.49
N TYR A 38 -13.30 -1.84 -0.53
CA TYR A 38 -13.06 -1.31 -1.87
C TYR A 38 -12.88 0.21 -1.87
N SER A 39 -13.65 0.92 -1.04
CA SER A 39 -13.51 2.36 -0.83
C SER A 39 -12.13 2.74 -0.28
N SER A 40 -11.56 1.96 0.64
CA SER A 40 -10.20 2.21 1.17
C SER A 40 -9.09 2.01 0.13
N LEU A 41 -9.38 1.29 -0.95
CA LEU A 41 -8.45 1.07 -2.07
C LEU A 41 -8.53 2.18 -3.13
N CYS A 42 -9.62 2.94 -3.16
CA CYS A 42 -9.83 4.05 -4.09
C CYS A 42 -9.46 5.37 -3.41
N VAL A 43 -8.35 6.01 -3.80
CA VAL A 43 -7.83 7.20 -3.10
C VAL A 43 -8.85 8.34 -2.93
N PRO A 44 -9.67 8.69 -3.94
CA PRO A 44 -10.70 9.70 -3.74
C PRO A 44 -11.71 9.35 -2.64
N ASP A 45 -12.12 8.08 -2.58
CA ASP A 45 -13.08 7.60 -1.59
C ASP A 45 -12.44 7.52 -0.21
N ASP A 46 -11.21 7.01 -0.09
CA ASP A 46 -10.46 6.95 1.16
C ASP A 46 -10.23 8.34 1.78
N ILE A 47 -9.79 9.31 0.97
CA ILE A 47 -9.57 10.69 1.43
C ILE A 47 -10.86 11.30 1.99
N LYS A 48 -11.97 11.12 1.26
CA LYS A 48 -13.28 11.60 1.69
C LYS A 48 -13.78 10.86 2.93
N GLY A 49 -13.65 9.53 2.95
CA GLY A 49 -14.07 8.67 4.05
C GLY A 49 -13.35 8.99 5.36
N ARG A 50 -12.10 9.45 5.29
CA ARG A 50 -11.32 9.93 6.45
C ARG A 50 -11.57 11.40 6.81
N GLY A 51 -12.37 12.14 6.04
CA GLY A 51 -12.61 13.58 6.24
C GLY A 51 -11.37 14.45 6.00
N MET A 52 -10.52 14.04 5.06
CA MET A 52 -9.19 14.64 4.82
C MET A 52 -9.15 15.52 3.57
N ASP A 53 -10.30 15.82 2.97
CA ASP A 53 -10.45 16.54 1.71
C ASP A 53 -10.09 18.04 1.81
N GLN A 54 -10.26 18.66 2.98
CA GLN A 54 -10.05 20.11 3.15
C GLN A 54 -8.79 20.50 3.92
N ILE A 55 -7.99 19.53 4.36
CA ILE A 55 -6.79 19.81 5.16
C ILE A 55 -5.72 20.49 4.28
N PRO A 56 -5.18 21.66 4.67
CA PRO A 56 -4.12 22.31 3.90
C PRO A 56 -2.81 21.50 3.99
N ASN A 57 -1.97 21.61 2.96
CA ASN A 57 -0.63 20.99 2.88
C ASN A 57 -0.63 19.44 2.97
N TYR A 58 -1.70 18.78 2.54
CA TYR A 58 -1.73 17.33 2.44
C TYR A 58 -1.22 16.87 1.07
N LEU A 59 0.11 16.91 0.87
CA LEU A 59 0.74 16.66 -0.43
C LEU A 59 0.45 15.28 -1.02
N TYR A 60 0.43 14.23 -0.18
CA TYR A 60 0.05 12.87 -0.62
C TYR A 60 -1.36 12.83 -1.23
N ARG A 61 -2.33 13.54 -0.64
CA ARG A 61 -3.68 13.66 -1.19
C ARG A 61 -3.62 14.40 -2.52
N ASP A 62 -2.99 15.57 -2.52
CA ASP A 62 -3.03 16.49 -3.66
C ASP A 62 -2.41 15.85 -4.91
N ASP A 63 -1.29 15.15 -4.74
CA ASP A 63 -0.63 14.47 -5.85
C ASP A 63 -1.29 13.13 -6.17
N GLY A 64 -1.73 12.38 -5.14
CA GLY A 64 -2.46 11.12 -5.32
C GLY A 64 -3.75 11.29 -6.12
N LEU A 65 -4.52 12.36 -5.88
CA LEU A 65 -5.74 12.65 -6.63
C LEU A 65 -5.46 13.02 -8.09
N LYS A 66 -4.37 13.76 -8.37
CA LYS A 66 -3.97 14.08 -9.75
C LYS A 66 -3.54 12.84 -10.51
N ILE A 67 -2.75 11.97 -9.88
CA ILE A 67 -2.29 10.72 -10.49
C ILE A 67 -3.47 9.77 -10.70
N TRP A 68 -4.38 9.68 -9.73
CA TRP A 68 -5.63 8.92 -9.87
C TRP A 68 -6.41 9.38 -11.10
N ALA A 69 -6.67 10.69 -11.23
CA ALA A 69 -7.40 11.25 -12.36
C ALA A 69 -6.71 10.98 -13.71
N ALA A 70 -5.37 11.03 -13.76
CA ALA A 70 -4.62 10.71 -14.97
C ALA A 70 -4.76 9.23 -15.37
N ILE A 71 -4.67 8.30 -14.40
CA ILE A 71 -4.88 6.87 -14.63
C ILE A 71 -6.33 6.61 -15.06
N GLU A 72 -7.30 7.23 -14.38
CA GLU A 72 -8.72 7.08 -14.69
C GLU A 72 -9.04 7.55 -16.12
N SER A 73 -8.47 8.68 -16.55
CA SER A 73 -8.60 9.15 -17.93
C SER A 73 -8.03 8.14 -18.92
N TYR A 74 -6.81 7.64 -18.68
CA TYR A 74 -6.19 6.64 -19.55
C TYR A 74 -7.02 5.35 -19.64
N VAL A 75 -7.46 4.82 -18.50
CA VAL A 75 -8.30 3.62 -18.45
C VAL A 75 -9.62 3.86 -19.15
N SER A 76 -10.24 5.03 -18.96
CA SER A 76 -11.48 5.41 -19.63
C SER A 76 -11.34 5.38 -21.15
N ASP A 77 -10.25 5.92 -21.70
CA ASP A 77 -10.01 5.91 -23.15
C ASP A 77 -9.90 4.47 -23.69
N ILE A 78 -9.16 3.60 -22.99
CA ILE A 78 -9.01 2.19 -23.36
C ILE A 78 -10.34 1.45 -23.27
N ILE A 79 -11.08 1.58 -22.15
CA ILE A 79 -12.34 0.87 -21.96
C ILE A 79 -13.39 1.33 -22.95
N ASN A 80 -13.50 2.63 -23.24
CA ASN A 80 -14.46 3.12 -24.21
C ASN A 80 -14.11 2.73 -25.66
N TYR A 81 -12.84 2.44 -25.94
CA TYR A 81 -12.43 1.91 -27.24
C TYR A 81 -12.85 0.45 -27.44
N TYR A 82 -12.66 -0.41 -26.43
CA TYR A 82 -12.96 -1.85 -26.54
C TYR A 82 -14.41 -2.22 -26.17
N TYR A 83 -15.01 -1.52 -25.21
CA TYR A 83 -16.38 -1.73 -24.76
C TYR A 83 -17.25 -0.54 -25.17
N THR A 84 -18.09 -0.75 -26.18
CA THR A 84 -18.96 0.31 -26.71
C THR A 84 -20.27 0.47 -25.92
N SER A 85 -20.63 -0.52 -25.08
CA SER A 85 -21.79 -0.46 -24.19
C SER A 85 -21.52 -1.19 -22.87
N ASP A 86 -22.42 -1.01 -21.90
CA ASP A 86 -22.36 -1.69 -20.61
C ASP A 86 -22.70 -3.19 -20.75
N GLU A 87 -23.54 -3.55 -21.72
CA GLU A 87 -23.88 -4.95 -22.05
C GLU A 87 -22.62 -5.73 -22.42
N MET A 88 -21.70 -5.15 -23.21
CA MET A 88 -20.44 -5.83 -23.55
C MET A 88 -19.60 -6.15 -22.31
N VAL A 89 -19.59 -5.29 -21.29
CA VAL A 89 -18.88 -5.54 -20.03
C VAL A 89 -19.55 -6.69 -19.27
N LYS A 90 -20.88 -6.65 -19.19
CA LYS A 90 -21.68 -7.66 -18.48
C LYS A 90 -21.60 -9.05 -19.14
N GLU A 91 -21.55 -9.09 -20.46
CA GLU A 91 -21.55 -10.34 -21.25
C GLU A 91 -20.15 -10.94 -21.43
N ASP A 92 -19.08 -10.23 -21.05
CA ASP A 92 -17.70 -10.72 -21.14
C ASP A 92 -17.43 -11.80 -20.06
N PRO A 93 -17.38 -13.08 -20.42
CA PRO A 93 -17.29 -14.16 -19.43
C PRO A 93 -15.90 -14.23 -18.79
N GLU A 94 -14.85 -13.80 -19.49
CA GLU A 94 -13.48 -13.81 -18.98
C GLU A 94 -13.30 -12.70 -17.94
N LEU A 95 -13.83 -11.51 -18.23
CA LEU A 95 -13.85 -10.41 -17.28
C LEU A 95 -14.63 -10.76 -16.01
N GLN A 96 -15.84 -11.33 -16.14
CA GLN A 96 -16.63 -11.71 -14.97
C GLN A 96 -15.94 -12.80 -14.14
N ALA A 97 -15.35 -13.81 -14.81
CA ALA A 97 -14.59 -14.85 -14.11
C ALA A 97 -13.38 -14.28 -13.36
N TRP A 98 -12.66 -13.34 -13.97
CA TRP A 98 -11.51 -12.68 -13.34
C TRP A 98 -11.91 -11.89 -12.09
N VAL A 99 -12.95 -11.05 -12.16
CA VAL A 99 -13.42 -10.27 -11.00
C VAL A 99 -13.94 -11.19 -9.89
N ALA A 100 -14.68 -12.23 -10.26
CA ALA A 100 -15.17 -13.24 -9.32
C ALA A 100 -14.01 -13.97 -8.61
N GLU A 101 -12.95 -14.33 -9.33
CA GLU A 101 -11.75 -14.96 -8.76
C GLU A 101 -11.02 -14.01 -7.81
N VAL A 102 -10.85 -12.74 -8.16
CA VAL A 102 -10.23 -11.74 -7.27
C VAL A 102 -11.05 -11.59 -5.98
N PHE A 103 -12.37 -11.49 -6.07
CA PHE A 103 -13.23 -11.44 -4.88
C PHE A 103 -13.12 -12.71 -4.03
N LYS A 104 -13.12 -13.88 -4.68
CA LYS A 104 -13.11 -15.16 -4.00
C LYS A 104 -11.77 -15.48 -3.34
N GLU A 105 -10.69 -15.45 -4.10
CA GLU A 105 -9.37 -15.88 -3.64
C GLU A 105 -8.60 -14.72 -2.99
N GLY A 106 -8.77 -13.49 -3.48
CA GLY A 106 -8.08 -12.30 -2.95
C GLY A 106 -8.77 -11.71 -1.73
N PHE A 107 -10.10 -11.62 -1.74
CA PHE A 107 -10.89 -11.04 -0.65
C PHE A 107 -11.65 -12.08 0.20
N LEU A 108 -11.41 -13.37 -0.05
CA LEU A 108 -11.97 -14.49 0.73
C LEU A 108 -13.50 -14.48 0.77
N GLU A 109 -14.13 -14.04 -0.32
CA GLU A 109 -15.58 -13.86 -0.44
C GLU A 109 -16.19 -12.96 0.65
N ASN A 110 -15.38 -12.07 1.23
CA ASN A 110 -15.80 -11.19 2.31
C ASN A 110 -16.74 -10.09 1.78
N LYS A 111 -18.05 -10.29 1.95
CA LYS A 111 -19.07 -9.32 1.53
C LYS A 111 -18.94 -7.95 2.20
N SER A 112 -18.36 -7.88 3.40
CA SER A 112 -18.10 -6.61 4.09
C SER A 112 -16.99 -5.79 3.44
N SER A 113 -16.22 -6.37 2.51
CA SER A 113 -15.18 -5.64 1.76
C SER A 113 -15.74 -4.72 0.69
N GLU A 114 -17.02 -4.86 0.31
CA GLU A 114 -17.65 -4.06 -0.75
C GLU A 114 -16.96 -4.18 -2.13
N VAL A 115 -15.99 -5.08 -2.29
CA VAL A 115 -15.34 -5.36 -3.56
C VAL A 115 -16.35 -6.08 -4.46
N PRO A 116 -16.53 -5.63 -5.71
CA PRO A 116 -17.50 -6.23 -6.61
C PRO A 116 -17.13 -7.69 -6.91
N TYR A 117 -18.14 -8.56 -6.91
CA TYR A 117 -18.03 -9.93 -7.45
C TYR A 117 -18.18 -9.96 -8.98
N SER A 118 -18.89 -8.97 -9.54
CA SER A 118 -19.14 -8.80 -10.96
C SER A 118 -19.16 -7.32 -11.32
N LEU A 119 -18.89 -7.00 -12.59
CA LEU A 119 -18.93 -5.63 -13.11
C LEU A 119 -19.96 -5.55 -14.23
N GLU A 120 -20.94 -4.67 -14.10
CA GLU A 120 -22.05 -4.58 -15.05
C GLU A 120 -21.98 -3.36 -15.96
N THR A 121 -21.11 -2.39 -15.66
CA THR A 121 -21.03 -1.13 -16.41
C THR A 121 -19.59 -0.76 -16.72
N ARG A 122 -19.39 -0.01 -17.81
CA ARG A 122 -18.08 0.55 -18.15
C ARG A 122 -17.54 1.45 -17.04
N ALA A 123 -18.41 2.23 -16.40
CA ALA A 123 -18.03 3.06 -15.26
C ALA A 123 -17.46 2.24 -14.09
N SER A 124 -18.10 1.10 -13.76
CA SER A 124 -17.60 0.20 -12.72
C SER A 124 -16.26 -0.43 -13.08
N LEU A 125 -16.07 -0.81 -14.36
CA LEU A 125 -14.82 -1.37 -14.87
C LEU A 125 -13.68 -0.33 -14.87
N ILE A 126 -13.96 0.88 -15.30
CA ILE A 126 -12.99 1.99 -15.29
C ILE A 126 -12.50 2.24 -13.87
N LYS A 127 -13.42 2.35 -12.90
CA LYS A 127 -13.04 2.53 -11.49
C LYS A 127 -12.20 1.37 -10.96
N TYR A 128 -12.59 0.14 -11.28
CA TYR A 128 -11.91 -1.07 -10.81
C TYR A 128 -10.48 -1.19 -11.34
N LEU A 129 -10.28 -0.94 -12.63
CA LEU A 129 -8.95 -0.96 -13.25
C LEU A 129 -8.10 0.24 -12.80
N THR A 130 -8.70 1.41 -12.61
CA THR A 130 -8.01 2.57 -12.04
C THR A 130 -7.48 2.25 -10.65
N MET A 131 -8.30 1.63 -9.79
CA MET A 131 -7.89 1.15 -8.48
C MET A 131 -6.70 0.19 -8.60
N ALA A 132 -6.80 -0.85 -9.43
CA ALA A 132 -5.74 -1.85 -9.57
C ALA A 132 -4.41 -1.24 -10.04
N ILE A 133 -4.43 -0.41 -11.08
CA ILE A 133 -3.22 0.25 -11.62
C ILE A 133 -2.64 1.21 -10.58
N PHE A 134 -3.47 2.03 -9.93
CA PHE A 134 -3.01 2.97 -8.91
C PHE A 134 -2.35 2.24 -7.72
N ARG A 135 -2.95 1.14 -7.24
CA ARG A 135 -2.41 0.35 -6.12
C ARG A 135 -1.07 -0.29 -6.46
N CYS A 136 -0.92 -0.79 -7.68
CA CYS A 136 0.31 -1.41 -8.17
C CYS A 136 1.42 -0.41 -8.53
N SER A 137 1.11 0.88 -8.66
CA SER A 137 2.06 1.93 -9.05
C SER A 137 2.18 3.01 -7.98
N ALA A 138 1.36 4.06 -8.06
CA ALA A 138 1.43 5.26 -7.25
C ALA A 138 1.33 4.97 -5.75
N GLN A 139 0.41 4.11 -5.33
CA GLN A 139 0.29 3.76 -3.91
C GLN A 139 1.55 3.06 -3.40
N HIS A 140 2.05 2.07 -4.15
CA HIS A 140 3.26 1.34 -3.77
C HIS A 140 4.44 2.30 -3.63
N ALA A 141 4.66 3.16 -4.63
CA ALA A 141 5.72 4.16 -4.58
C ALA A 141 5.59 5.10 -3.37
N ALA A 142 4.37 5.62 -3.12
CA ALA A 142 4.12 6.56 -2.02
C ALA A 142 4.44 5.98 -0.63
N VAL A 143 4.23 4.68 -0.41
CA VAL A 143 4.50 4.03 0.89
C VAL A 143 5.86 3.34 0.96
N ASN A 144 6.55 3.17 -0.18
CA ASN A 144 7.81 2.44 -0.25
C ASN A 144 9.03 3.35 -0.37
N SER A 145 9.01 4.34 -1.28
CA SER A 145 10.20 5.10 -1.68
C SER A 145 10.78 5.98 -0.57
N GLY A 146 9.94 6.43 0.38
CA GLY A 146 10.37 7.24 1.51
C GLY A 146 10.85 6.46 2.74
N GLN A 147 10.86 5.11 2.71
CA GLN A 147 11.16 4.33 3.91
C GLN A 147 12.54 4.66 4.49
N PHE A 148 13.58 4.78 3.67
CA PHE A 148 14.91 5.13 4.16
C PHE A 148 14.97 6.57 4.69
N ASP A 149 14.32 7.53 4.02
CA ASP A 149 14.31 8.93 4.43
C ASP A 149 13.74 9.13 5.83
N PHE A 150 12.67 8.40 6.17
CA PHE A 150 12.02 8.50 7.48
C PHE A 150 12.59 7.53 8.52
N TYR A 151 13.00 6.32 8.13
CA TYR A 151 13.36 5.25 9.07
C TYR A 151 14.86 5.00 9.22
N SER A 152 15.72 5.66 8.42
CA SER A 152 17.18 5.61 8.63
C SER A 152 17.60 6.21 9.98
N TRP A 153 16.88 7.22 10.46
CA TRP A 153 17.00 7.73 11.81
C TRP A 153 16.11 6.92 12.76
N MET A 154 16.67 5.85 13.33
CA MET A 154 15.96 4.87 14.17
C MET A 154 15.04 5.48 15.25
N PRO A 155 15.41 6.54 15.99
CA PRO A 155 14.51 7.14 16.98
C PRO A 155 13.18 7.65 16.40
N ASN A 156 13.11 7.97 15.11
CA ASN A 156 11.87 8.38 14.43
C ASN A 156 10.96 7.20 14.06
N GLY A 157 11.52 6.00 13.86
CA GLY A 157 10.78 4.79 13.48
C GLY A 157 11.42 3.52 14.03
N PRO A 158 11.41 3.30 15.36
CA PRO A 158 12.01 2.12 15.96
C PRO A 158 11.22 0.87 15.56
N THR A 159 11.92 -0.14 15.04
CA THR A 159 11.30 -1.40 14.60
C THR A 159 10.81 -2.27 15.76
N THR A 160 11.31 -2.02 16.98
CA THR A 160 10.91 -2.71 18.22
C THR A 160 11.14 -1.82 19.43
N MET A 161 10.54 -2.17 20.57
CA MET A 161 10.77 -1.53 21.87
C MET A 161 11.08 -2.62 22.90
N LYS A 162 12.17 -2.46 23.66
CA LYS A 162 12.65 -3.45 24.65
C LYS A 162 11.99 -3.33 26.03
N SER A 163 11.22 -2.28 26.26
CA SER A 163 10.54 -2.03 27.54
C SER A 163 9.08 -1.69 27.30
N PRO A 164 8.19 -1.98 28.28
CA PRO A 164 6.78 -1.63 28.16
C PRO A 164 6.58 -0.10 28.13
N PRO A 165 5.44 0.37 27.61
CA PRO A 165 5.06 1.78 27.73
C PRO A 165 5.11 2.25 29.20
N PRO A 166 5.66 3.45 29.50
CA PRO A 166 5.68 3.97 30.86
C PRO A 166 4.26 4.11 31.43
N SER A 167 4.06 3.66 32.68
CA SER A 167 2.76 3.72 33.37
C SER A 167 2.59 4.99 34.23
N THR A 168 3.67 5.74 34.47
CA THR A 168 3.69 6.92 35.33
C THR A 168 4.42 8.07 34.64
N LYS A 169 3.91 9.30 34.78
CA LYS A 169 4.53 10.51 34.22
C LYS A 169 5.73 10.95 35.07
N GLY A 170 6.70 11.64 34.47
CA GLY A 170 7.81 12.30 35.18
C GLY A 170 8.94 11.38 35.64
N VAL A 171 8.88 10.08 35.37
CA VAL A 171 9.90 9.09 35.77
C VAL A 171 10.86 8.71 34.64
N THR A 172 10.55 9.09 33.39
CA THR A 172 11.36 8.78 32.22
C THR A 172 12.63 9.62 32.21
N THR A 173 13.78 8.94 32.07
CA THR A 173 15.10 9.56 31.91
C THR A 173 15.67 9.23 30.54
N MET A 174 16.69 9.98 30.09
CA MET A 174 17.40 9.67 28.84
C MET A 174 17.96 8.24 28.86
N LYS A 175 18.47 7.78 30.01
CA LYS A 175 18.94 6.40 30.19
C LYS A 175 17.84 5.39 29.87
N THR A 176 16.65 5.56 30.45
CA THR A 176 15.52 4.64 30.22
C THR A 176 15.03 4.66 28.76
N ILE A 177 15.13 5.81 28.07
CA ILE A 177 14.81 5.90 26.64
C ILE A 177 15.78 5.05 25.82
N LEU A 178 17.09 5.22 26.03
CA LEU A 178 18.12 4.46 25.32
C LEU A 178 18.05 2.96 25.62
N GLU A 179 17.68 2.58 26.84
CA GLU A 179 17.45 1.19 27.21
C GLU A 179 16.22 0.59 26.50
N THR A 180 15.20 1.40 26.25
CA THR A 180 13.96 1.02 25.56
C THR A 180 14.14 0.87 24.05
N LEU A 181 14.90 1.77 23.41
CA LEU A 181 15.14 1.74 21.96
C LEU A 181 15.88 0.47 21.51
N PRO A 182 15.68 -0.01 20.26
CA PRO A 182 16.35 -1.19 19.71
C PRO A 182 17.86 -1.25 19.95
N ASP A 183 18.40 -2.46 20.06
CA ASP A 183 19.86 -2.65 20.05
C ASP A 183 20.46 -2.36 18.66
N VAL A 184 21.79 -2.31 18.60
CA VAL A 184 22.53 -1.98 17.37
C VAL A 184 22.25 -2.99 16.26
N ASN A 185 22.07 -4.27 16.58
CA ASN A 185 21.83 -5.30 15.57
C ASN A 185 20.44 -5.15 14.95
N ALA A 186 19.41 -5.01 15.78
CA ALA A 186 18.04 -4.76 15.33
C ALA A 186 17.95 -3.46 14.53
N THR A 187 18.63 -2.40 14.99
CA THR A 187 18.72 -1.11 14.28
C THR A 187 19.37 -1.29 12.91
N THR A 188 20.54 -1.90 12.85
CA THR A 188 21.30 -2.09 11.60
C THR A 188 20.52 -2.95 10.60
N SER A 189 19.87 -4.03 11.06
CA SER A 189 19.02 -4.86 10.22
C SER A 189 17.81 -4.07 9.68
N GLY A 190 17.15 -3.29 10.52
CA GLY A 190 16.02 -2.44 10.12
C GLY A 190 16.43 -1.41 9.06
N VAL A 191 17.49 -0.64 9.34
CA VAL A 191 18.01 0.39 8.42
C VAL A 191 18.47 -0.22 7.09
N THR A 192 19.13 -1.38 7.13
CA THR A 192 19.55 -2.09 5.91
C THR A 192 18.35 -2.49 5.06
N VAL A 193 17.29 -3.03 5.67
CA VAL A 193 16.07 -3.41 4.94
C VAL A 193 15.42 -2.20 4.30
N VAL A 194 15.19 -1.12 5.04
CA VAL A 194 14.54 0.07 4.46
C VAL A 194 15.40 0.74 3.40
N TRP A 195 16.74 0.65 3.49
CA TRP A 195 17.62 1.07 2.42
C TRP A 195 17.42 0.23 1.15
N VAL A 196 17.50 -1.10 1.26
CA VAL A 196 17.32 -2.00 0.11
C VAL A 196 15.95 -1.80 -0.54
N LEU A 197 14.88 -1.67 0.25
CA LEU A 197 13.52 -1.53 -0.26
C LEU A 197 13.24 -0.16 -0.90
N SER A 198 13.93 0.90 -0.46
CA SER A 198 13.74 2.25 -1.01
C SER A 198 14.47 2.47 -2.33
N ASN A 199 15.49 1.67 -2.63
CA ASN A 199 16.25 1.79 -3.88
C ASN A 199 15.55 1.02 -5.00
N GLU A 200 15.24 1.74 -6.08
CA GLU A 200 14.74 1.14 -7.32
C GLU A 200 15.90 0.41 -8.05
N PRO A 201 15.67 -0.77 -8.65
CA PRO A 201 16.68 -1.46 -9.45
C PRO A 201 17.06 -0.65 -10.70
N MET A 202 18.29 -0.85 -11.22
CA MET A 202 18.85 0.00 -12.28
C MET A 202 18.07 -0.01 -13.60
N ASP A 203 17.33 -1.09 -13.91
CA ASP A 203 16.58 -1.24 -15.17
C ASP A 203 15.12 -0.76 -15.05
N ARG A 204 14.85 0.22 -14.17
CA ARG A 204 13.49 0.74 -13.97
C ARG A 204 12.96 1.36 -15.26
N VAL A 205 11.82 0.85 -15.74
CA VAL A 205 11.05 1.48 -16.82
C VAL A 205 10.43 2.77 -16.29
N SER A 206 11.02 3.91 -16.66
CA SER A 206 10.49 5.22 -16.29
C SER A 206 9.39 5.64 -17.28
N CYS A 207 8.25 6.14 -16.78
CA CYS A 207 7.18 6.66 -17.64
C CYS A 207 7.58 7.90 -18.47
N LEU A 208 8.80 8.42 -18.31
CA LEU A 208 9.28 9.65 -18.91
C LEU A 208 10.31 9.44 -20.03
N GLU A 209 10.72 8.20 -20.31
CA GLU A 209 11.69 7.91 -21.38
C GLU A 209 11.17 8.24 -22.79
N GLY A 210 9.86 8.42 -22.97
CA GLY A 210 9.25 8.83 -24.24
C GLY A 210 9.13 10.34 -24.48
N VAL A 211 9.49 11.21 -23.52
CA VAL A 211 9.25 12.67 -23.62
C VAL A 211 10.54 13.46 -23.94
N ARG A 212 11.70 12.80 -24.03
CA ARG A 212 12.98 13.44 -24.39
C ARG A 212 13.47 13.07 -25.79
N SER A 213 12.73 13.49 -26.80
CA SER A 213 13.29 13.77 -28.14
C SER A 213 12.28 14.54 -28.99
N ASN A 214 12.21 15.87 -28.80
CA ASN A 214 11.89 16.87 -29.83
C ASN A 214 11.85 18.28 -29.20
N THR A 215 13.02 18.79 -28.87
CA THR A 215 13.38 20.23 -28.92
C THR A 215 14.86 20.32 -29.20
#